data_AF-A0A2I0NFI3-F1
#
_entry.id   AF-A0A2I0NFI3-F1
#
_cell.length_a   1.000
_cell.length_b   1.000
_cell.length_c   1.000
_cell.angle_alpha   90.00
_cell.angle_beta   90.00
_cell.angle_gamma   90.00
#
_symmetry.space_group_name_H-M   'P 1'
#
loop_
_entity.id
_entity.type
_entity.pdbx_description
1 polymer ?
#
loop_
_entity_poly.entity_id
_entity_poly.type
_entity_poly.pdbx_seq_one_letter_code
_entity_poly.pdbx_strand_id
1 'polypeptide(L)'
;MTCGLSDDELFILNILYKNRCFAKDRGFHSKKLEHLYIKKFPFDFEKSIKNLLKKGCIATVKKQELKYYISDIKIMSFALGSHNYTVIKGRVRPL
;
A
#
# COMPACT_ATOMS: atom_id res chain seq x y z
N MET A 1 -6.52 10.67 15.63
CA MET A 1 -6.23 9.30 16.06
C MET A 1 -4.99 8.85 15.31
N THR A 2 -3.92 8.55 16.03
CA THR A 2 -2.63 8.12 15.50
C THR A 2 -2.81 6.79 14.77
N CYS A 3 -2.95 6.84 13.45
CA CYS A 3 -2.74 5.67 12.62
C CYS A 3 -1.33 5.17 12.94
N GLY A 4 -1.24 4.05 13.66
CA GLY A 4 0.03 3.49 14.13
C GLY A 4 0.90 2.93 13.02
N LEU A 5 0.84 3.50 11.81
CA LEU A 5 1.62 3.18 10.62
C LEU A 5 2.76 4.18 10.49
N SER A 6 3.95 3.68 10.17
CA SER A 6 5.12 4.52 9.90
C SER A 6 5.01 5.17 8.50
N ASP A 7 5.74 6.26 8.27
CA ASP A 7 5.76 6.95 6.97
C ASP A 7 6.16 6.03 5.81
N ASP A 8 7.07 5.08 6.08
CA ASP A 8 7.47 3.98 5.21
C ASP A 8 6.28 3.12 4.76
N GLU A 9 5.43 2.75 5.73
CA GLU A 9 4.27 1.89 5.52
C GLU A 9 3.20 2.61 4.70
N LEU A 10 3.03 3.91 4.95
CA LEU A 10 2.14 4.80 4.20
C LEU A 10 2.63 5.01 2.77
N PHE A 11 3.94 5.07 2.56
CA PHE A 11 4.51 5.20 1.22
C PHE A 11 4.21 3.97 0.36
N ILE A 12 4.34 2.77 0.93
CA ILE A 12 3.97 1.52 0.26
C ILE A 12 2.47 1.53 -0.09
N LEU A 13 1.61 1.92 0.85
CA LEU A 13 0.16 2.03 0.63
C LEU A 13 -0.16 3.05 -0.48
N ASN A 14 0.54 4.18 -0.53
CA ASN A 14 0.35 5.19 -1.55
C ASN A 14 0.76 4.70 -2.96
N ILE A 15 1.85 3.94 -3.07
CA ILE A 15 2.25 3.30 -4.34
C ILE A 15 1.16 2.33 -4.81
N LEU A 16 0.66 1.48 -3.91
CA LEU A 16 -0.41 0.53 -4.24
C LEU A 16 -1.71 1.26 -4.61
N TYR A 17 -2.01 2.39 -3.94
CA TYR A 17 -3.17 3.23 -4.26
C TYR A 17 -3.10 3.83 -5.66
N LYS A 18 -1.97 4.47 -5.99
CA LYS A 18 -1.77 5.13 -7.29
C LYS A 18 -1.90 4.15 -8.44
N ASN A 19 -1.44 2.92 -8.24
CA ASN A 19 -1.54 1.84 -9.22
C ASN A 19 -2.89 1.09 -9.18
N ARG A 20 -3.85 1.53 -8.33
CA ARG A 20 -5.19 0.95 -8.16
C ARG A 20 -5.16 -0.56 -7.86
N CYS A 21 -4.18 -0.99 -7.07
CA CYS A 21 -3.94 -2.38 -6.68
C CYS A 21 -4.92 -2.85 -5.59
N PHE A 22 -6.22 -2.89 -5.89
CA PHE A 22 -7.29 -3.29 -4.96
C PHE A 22 -7.77 -4.74 -5.13
N ALA A 23 -7.24 -5.47 -6.10
CA ALA A 23 -7.68 -6.82 -6.44
C ALA A 23 -6.48 -7.75 -6.55
N LYS A 24 -6.69 -9.04 -6.26
CA LYS A 24 -5.67 -10.10 -6.38
C LYS A 24 -5.05 -10.14 -7.78
N ASP A 25 -5.83 -9.86 -8.83
CA ASP A 25 -5.35 -9.85 -10.21
C ASP A 25 -4.51 -8.61 -10.56
N ARG A 26 -4.66 -7.52 -9.80
CA ARG A 26 -3.91 -6.27 -9.95
C ARG A 26 -2.82 -6.10 -8.89
N GLY A 27 -2.29 -7.20 -8.39
CA GLY A 27 -1.19 -7.17 -7.43
C GLY A 27 0.09 -6.57 -8.02
N PHE A 28 0.77 -5.76 -7.23
CA PHE A 28 2.01 -5.09 -7.61
C PHE A 28 3.23 -5.96 -7.29
N HIS A 29 4.17 -6.08 -8.23
CA HIS A 29 5.35 -6.94 -8.08
C HIS A 29 6.27 -6.47 -6.95
N SER A 30 6.71 -7.40 -6.09
CA SER A 30 7.57 -7.11 -4.94
C SER A 30 8.86 -6.39 -5.34
N LYS A 31 9.57 -6.89 -6.35
CA LYS A 31 10.86 -6.33 -6.81
C LYS A 31 10.75 -4.88 -7.27
N LYS A 32 9.67 -4.54 -7.99
CA LYS A 32 9.42 -3.14 -8.42
C LYS A 32 9.08 -2.26 -7.22
N LEU A 33 8.35 -2.79 -6.24
CA LEU A 33 7.96 -2.06 -5.04
C LEU A 33 9.18 -1.77 -4.17
N GLU A 34 10.03 -2.76 -3.98
CA GLU A 34 11.30 -2.67 -3.27
C GLU A 34 12.23 -1.63 -3.90
N HIS A 35 12.38 -1.64 -5.23
CA HIS A 35 13.21 -0.66 -5.93
C HIS A 35 12.72 0.78 -5.73
N LEU A 36 11.39 1.00 -5.76
CA LEU A 36 10.80 2.31 -5.48
C LEU A 36 10.94 2.71 -4.00
N TYR A 37 10.92 1.73 -3.11
CA TYR A 37 11.06 1.92 -1.67
C TYR A 37 12.49 2.32 -1.29
N ILE A 38 13.50 1.55 -1.73
CA ILE A 38 14.92 1.81 -1.46
C ILE A 38 15.35 3.21 -1.94
N LYS A 39 14.78 3.66 -3.07
CA LYS A 39 15.06 5.00 -3.61
C LYS A 39 14.68 6.14 -2.67
N LYS A 40 13.72 5.92 -1.76
CA LYS A 40 13.15 6.95 -0.89
C LYS A 40 13.46 6.73 0.59
N PHE A 41 13.61 5.48 1.00
CA PHE A 41 13.91 5.09 2.37
C PHE A 41 15.02 4.02 2.37
N PRO A 42 16.13 4.21 3.11
CA PRO A 42 17.21 3.23 3.21
C PRO A 42 16.90 2.08 4.21
N PHE A 43 15.65 1.96 4.69
CA PHE A 43 15.25 1.01 5.73
C PHE A 43 14.81 -0.36 5.19
N ASP A 44 14.63 -1.33 6.08
CA ASP A 44 14.22 -2.71 5.76
C ASP A 44 12.80 -2.80 5.18
N PHE A 45 12.72 -2.91 3.86
CA PHE A 45 11.47 -3.12 3.11
C PHE A 45 10.64 -4.30 3.64
N GLU A 46 11.29 -5.42 3.95
CA GLU A 46 10.61 -6.61 4.48
C GLU A 46 9.89 -6.35 5.81
N LYS A 47 10.50 -5.54 6.69
CA LYS A 47 9.95 -5.27 8.02
C LYS A 47 8.66 -4.46 7.89
N SER A 48 8.66 -3.45 7.04
CA SER A 48 7.49 -2.63 6.73
C SER A 48 6.35 -3.47 6.12
N ILE A 49 6.68 -4.39 5.21
CA ILE A 49 5.69 -5.31 4.63
C ILE A 49 5.13 -6.30 5.65
N LYS A 50 5.98 -6.90 6.50
CA LYS A 50 5.52 -7.81 7.57
C LYS A 50 4.56 -7.11 8.52
N ASN A 51 4.84 -5.86 8.89
CA ASN A 51 3.92 -5.06 9.72
C ASN A 51 2.60 -4.75 9.00
N LEU A 52 2.65 -4.38 7.72
CA LEU A 52 1.44 -4.10 6.92
C LEU A 52 0.57 -5.34 6.72
N LEU A 53 1.19 -6.52 6.55
CA LEU A 53 0.49 -7.81 6.52
C LEU A 53 -0.14 -8.13 7.88
N LYS A 54 0.58 -7.90 8.98
CA LYS A 54 0.08 -8.14 10.34
C LYS A 54 -1.11 -7.23 10.68
N LYS A 55 -1.12 -6.00 10.16
CA LYS A 55 -2.24 -5.05 10.31
C LYS A 55 -3.41 -5.33 9.36
N GLY A 56 -3.26 -6.23 8.39
CA GLY A 56 -4.30 -6.56 7.41
C GLY A 56 -4.52 -5.50 6.34
N CYS A 57 -3.67 -4.46 6.25
CA CYS A 57 -3.80 -3.41 5.24
C CYS A 57 -3.51 -3.95 3.82
N ILE A 58 -2.54 -4.86 3.73
CA ILE A 58 -2.04 -5.42 2.48
C ILE A 58 -2.15 -6.94 2.56
N ALA A 59 -2.46 -7.57 1.44
CA ALA A 59 -2.40 -9.02 1.27
C ALA A 59 -1.41 -9.39 0.17
N THR A 60 -0.87 -10.60 0.28
CA THR A 60 0.05 -11.19 -0.71
C THR A 60 -0.69 -12.14 -1.63
N VAL A 61 -0.30 -12.15 -2.90
CA VAL A 61 -0.62 -13.22 -3.84
C VAL A 61 0.68 -13.97 -4.12
N LYS A 62 0.77 -15.21 -3.63
CA LYS A 62 1.82 -16.15 -4.01
C LYS A 62 1.41 -16.85 -5.30
N LYS A 63 1.66 -16.21 -6.44
CA LYS A 63 1.75 -16.88 -7.76
C LYS A 63 3.25 -17.13 -8.03
N GLN A 64 3.66 -17.24 -9.30
CA GLN A 64 5.08 -17.35 -9.71
C GLN A 64 5.95 -16.18 -9.23
N GLU A 65 5.37 -14.99 -9.02
CA GLU A 65 6.06 -13.83 -8.45
C GLU A 65 5.25 -13.24 -7.30
N LEU A 66 5.94 -12.83 -6.23
CA LEU A 66 5.33 -12.20 -5.06
C LEU A 66 4.68 -10.87 -5.47
N LYS A 67 3.37 -10.79 -5.30
CA LYS A 67 2.59 -9.58 -5.56
C LYS A 67 1.86 -9.11 -4.31
N TYR A 68 1.77 -7.79 -4.16
CA TYR A 68 1.08 -7.13 -3.05
C TYR A 68 -0.14 -6.37 -3.55
N TYR A 69 -1.26 -6.46 -2.83
CA TYR A 69 -2.46 -5.68 -3.11
C TYR A 69 -3.10 -5.19 -1.81
N ILE A 70 -3.83 -4.09 -1.90
CA ILE A 70 -4.59 -3.53 -0.77
C ILE A 70 -5.78 -4.45 -0.51
N SER A 71 -5.83 -5.03 0.67
CA SER A 71 -6.94 -5.89 1.09
C SER A 71 -8.07 -5.07 1.70
N ASP A 72 -7.73 -4.05 2.49
CA ASP A 72 -8.71 -3.23 3.19
C ASP A 72 -8.61 -1.76 2.77
N ILE A 73 -9.56 -1.35 1.93
CA ILE A 73 -9.65 0.02 1.39
C ILE A 73 -10.02 1.02 2.49
N LYS A 74 -10.77 0.60 3.51
CA LYS A 74 -11.23 1.49 4.59
C LYS A 74 -10.09 1.86 5.50
N ILE A 75 -9.32 0.87 5.96
CA ILE A 75 -8.13 1.08 6.80
C ILE A 75 -7.10 1.93 6.04
N MET A 76 -6.92 1.62 4.76
CA MET A 76 -6.00 2.33 3.89
C MET A 76 -6.41 3.80 3.66
N SER A 77 -7.69 4.08 3.41
CA SER A 77 -8.22 5.45 3.26
C SER A 77 -8.10 6.25 4.55
N PHE A 78 -8.32 5.61 5.70
CA PHE A 78 -8.16 6.22 7.01
C PHE A 78 -6.69 6.56 7.30
N ALA A 79 -5.78 5.63 7.00
CA ALA A 79 -4.34 5.82 7.17
C ALA A 79 -3.78 6.95 6.31
N LEU A 80 -4.10 6.95 5.01
CA LEU A 80 -3.64 8.01 4.11
C LEU A 80 -4.28 9.37 4.44
N GLY A 81 -5.57 9.37 4.78
CA GLY A 81 -6.29 10.60 5.17
C GLY A 81 -5.75 11.22 6.45
N SER A 82 -5.22 10.42 7.37
CA SER A 82 -4.65 10.90 8.63
C SER A 82 -3.22 11.46 8.50
N HIS A 83 -2.49 11.13 7.43
CA HIS A 83 -1.15 11.65 7.13
C HIS A 83 -1.12 12.69 6.00
N ASN A 84 -2.25 13.35 5.70
CA ASN A 84 -2.38 14.36 4.63
C ASN A 84 -1.95 13.86 3.23
N TYR A 85 -1.89 12.55 2.99
CA TYR A 85 -1.74 12.05 1.63
C TYR A 85 -3.01 12.36 0.86
N THR A 86 -2.87 12.95 -0.34
CA THR A 86 -3.99 13.28 -1.22
C THR A 86 -4.63 12.00 -1.75
N VAL A 87 -5.46 11.36 -0.93
CA VAL A 87 -6.40 10.34 -1.39
C VAL A 87 -7.41 11.09 -2.24
N ILE A 88 -7.23 11.04 -3.56
CA ILE A 88 -8.26 11.53 -4.46
C ILE A 88 -9.49 10.66 -4.18
N LYS A 89 -10.43 11.16 -3.37
CA LYS A 89 -11.82 10.68 -3.36
C LYS A 89 -12.25 10.85 -4.81
N GLY A 90 -12.24 9.77 -5.57
CA GLY A 90 -12.48 9.84 -7.01
C GLY A 90 -13.74 10.66 -7.26
N ARG A 91 -13.65 11.63 -8.18
CA ARG A 91 -14.82 12.18 -8.85
C ARG A 91 -15.62 10.97 -9.36
N VAL A 92 -16.77 10.72 -8.75
CA VAL A 92 -17.79 9.85 -9.32
C VAL A 92 -18.06 10.44 -10.70
N ARG A 93 -17.73 9.71 -11.77
CA ARG A 93 -18.26 10.06 -13.08
C ARG A 93 -19.76 9.73 -13.01
N PRO A 94 -20.67 10.69 -13.16
CA PRO A 94 -22.05 10.33 -13.42
C PRO A 94 -22.06 9.55 -14.74
N LEU A 95 -22.79 8.43 -14.73
CA LEU A 95 -23.08 7.61 -15.90
C LEU A 95 -23.90 8.42 -16.91
#